data_AF-A0A537RML1-F1
#
_entry.id   AF-A0A537RML1-F1
#
_cell.length_a   1.000
_cell.length_b   1.000
_cell.length_c   1.000
_cell.angle_alpha   90.00
_cell.angle_beta   90.00
_cell.angle_gamma   90.00
#
_symmetry.space_group_name_H-M   'P 1'
#
loop_
_entity.id
_entity.type
_entity.pdbx_description
1 polymer ?
#
loop_
_entity_poly.entity_id
_entity_poly.type
_entity_poly.pdbx_seq_one_letter_code
_entity_poly.pdbx_strand_id
1 'polypeptide(L)'
;MAETATIGAGELEGLIAAALAASRTAEANARSVARALAQAEIDGQKGHGISRVPIYAAQARAGKVDGHATPIVRQTRPGTLMIDVANGFAFPAIDLAVERLPTLAAATGIAAAGLVRSHHFGVVGRHVERLAEVGLVALAFGNTPKAIAPWGGKRALFGTSPLAFAAPQRNAPPLVVDMALSQVARGKILTAGQ
;
A
#
# COMPACT_ATOMS: atom_id res chain seq x y z
N MET A 1 17.74 -25.15 -13.34
CA MET A 1 17.35 -24.32 -12.18
C MET A 1 17.80 -22.91 -12.46
N ALA A 2 16.95 -21.90 -12.24
CA ALA A 2 17.38 -20.52 -12.37
C ALA A 2 18.42 -20.21 -11.27
N GLU A 3 19.49 -19.50 -11.63
CA GLU A 3 20.49 -19.02 -10.68
C GLU A 3 19.84 -17.97 -9.76
N THR A 4 20.08 -18.06 -8.45
CA THR A 4 19.51 -17.13 -7.46
C THR A 4 20.61 -16.37 -6.74
N ALA A 5 20.36 -15.10 -6.44
CA ALA A 5 21.26 -14.23 -5.69
C ALA A 5 20.55 -13.67 -4.44
N THR A 6 21.34 -13.37 -3.41
CA THR A 6 20.87 -12.69 -2.20
C THR A 6 21.26 -11.22 -2.28
N ILE A 7 20.32 -10.34 -1.98
CA ILE A 7 20.50 -8.89 -1.99
C ILE A 7 20.16 -8.31 -0.61
N GLY A 8 20.93 -7.31 -0.15
CA GLY A 8 20.64 -6.62 1.10
C GLY A 8 19.38 -5.74 1.01
N ALA A 9 18.65 -5.56 2.11
CA ALA A 9 17.41 -4.77 2.12
C ALA A 9 17.59 -3.32 1.60
N GLY A 10 18.65 -2.64 2.05
CA GLY A 10 18.95 -1.27 1.60
C GLY A 10 19.39 -1.20 0.13
N GLU A 11 20.13 -2.21 -0.33
CA GLU A 11 20.52 -2.33 -1.75
C GLU A 11 19.28 -2.57 -2.62
N LEU A 12 18.37 -3.43 -2.18
CA LEU A 12 17.11 -3.70 -2.84
C LEU A 12 16.24 -2.44 -2.94
N GLU A 13 16.05 -1.72 -1.83
CA GLU A 13 15.32 -0.44 -1.83
C GLU A 13 15.96 0.56 -2.82
N GLY A 14 17.29 0.67 -2.82
CA GLY A 14 18.04 1.53 -3.73
C GLY A 14 17.81 1.20 -5.20
N LEU A 15 17.87 -0.10 -5.57
CA LEU A 15 17.61 -0.54 -6.94
C LEU A 15 16.18 -0.24 -7.39
N ILE A 16 15.19 -0.48 -6.52
CA ILE A 16 13.79 -0.19 -6.83
C ILE A 16 13.59 1.32 -7.01
N ALA A 17 14.14 2.14 -6.11
CA ALA A 17 14.05 3.58 -6.19
C ALA A 17 14.69 4.13 -7.47
N ALA A 18 15.88 3.64 -7.84
CA ALA A 18 16.55 4.02 -9.07
C ALA A 18 15.74 3.68 -10.32
N ALA A 19 15.15 2.47 -10.38
CA ALA A 19 14.32 2.05 -11.50
C ALA A 19 13.06 2.92 -11.68
N LEU A 20 12.43 3.33 -10.58
CA LEU A 20 11.27 4.21 -10.60
C LEU A 20 11.64 5.65 -10.94
N ALA A 21 12.75 6.16 -10.40
CA ALA A 21 13.27 7.49 -10.72
C ALA A 21 13.60 7.62 -12.22
N ALA A 22 14.21 6.57 -12.80
CA ALA A 22 14.43 6.46 -14.25
C ALA A 22 13.12 6.34 -15.07
N SER A 23 11.98 6.21 -14.41
CA SER A 23 10.65 5.99 -15.00
C SER A 23 9.66 7.11 -14.65
N ARG A 24 10.05 8.37 -14.87
CA ARG A 24 9.18 9.56 -14.67
C ARG A 24 8.57 9.65 -13.26
N THR A 25 9.35 9.32 -12.23
CA THR A 25 8.91 9.43 -10.83
C THR A 25 9.87 10.33 -10.07
N ALA A 26 9.34 11.28 -9.30
CA ALA A 26 10.15 12.13 -8.44
C ALA A 26 10.90 11.27 -7.40
N GLU A 27 12.13 11.64 -7.07
CA GLU A 27 13.01 10.84 -6.22
C GLU A 27 12.40 10.52 -4.83
N ALA A 28 11.72 11.50 -4.22
CA ALA A 28 11.01 11.30 -2.96
C ALA A 28 9.87 10.27 -3.07
N ASN A 29 9.09 10.34 -4.16
CA ASN A 29 8.01 9.38 -4.43
C ASN A 29 8.58 7.99 -4.71
N ALA A 30 9.66 7.91 -5.50
CA ALA A 30 10.34 6.65 -5.82
C ALA A 30 10.84 5.95 -4.55
N ARG A 31 11.45 6.69 -3.60
CA ARG A 31 11.87 6.15 -2.29
C ARG A 31 10.72 5.61 -1.45
N SER A 32 9.62 6.36 -1.33
CA SER A 32 8.44 5.92 -0.59
C SER A 32 7.86 4.61 -1.16
N VAL A 33 7.72 4.53 -2.49
CA VAL A 33 7.28 3.31 -3.18
C VAL A 33 8.28 2.17 -2.98
N ALA A 34 9.58 2.45 -3.13
CA ALA A 34 10.64 1.45 -3.03
C ALA A 34 10.68 0.78 -1.66
N ARG A 35 10.57 1.56 -0.58
CA ARG A 35 10.50 1.03 0.79
C ARG A 35 9.35 0.05 0.94
N ALA A 36 8.16 0.40 0.45
CA ALA A 36 6.99 -0.47 0.56
C ALA A 36 7.13 -1.76 -0.25
N LEU A 37 7.71 -1.70 -1.46
CA LEU A 37 7.93 -2.89 -2.29
C LEU A 37 9.05 -3.78 -1.74
N ALA A 38 10.15 -3.19 -1.25
CA ALA A 38 11.23 -3.93 -0.62
C ALA A 38 10.74 -4.65 0.64
N GLN A 39 9.95 -3.97 1.48
CA GLN A 39 9.39 -4.58 2.68
C GLN A 39 8.43 -5.72 2.34
N ALA A 40 7.55 -5.53 1.35
CA ALA A 40 6.67 -6.60 0.89
C ALA A 40 7.46 -7.82 0.38
N GLU A 41 8.60 -7.63 -0.27
CA GLU A 41 9.46 -8.73 -0.68
C GLU A 41 10.08 -9.46 0.52
N ILE A 42 10.62 -8.71 1.48
CA ILE A 42 11.24 -9.24 2.71
C ILE A 42 10.26 -10.11 3.49
N ASP A 43 8.98 -9.71 3.52
CA ASP A 43 7.92 -10.44 4.24
C ASP A 43 7.35 -11.62 3.45
N GLY A 44 7.93 -11.93 2.28
CA GLY A 44 7.46 -13.01 1.41
C GLY A 44 6.16 -12.68 0.66
N GLN A 45 5.67 -11.44 0.71
CA GLN A 45 4.52 -10.96 -0.05
C GLN A 45 4.92 -10.61 -1.49
N LYS A 46 5.56 -11.56 -2.19
CA LYS A 46 6.18 -11.39 -3.52
C LYS A 46 5.24 -10.80 -4.57
N GLY A 47 3.94 -11.12 -4.48
CA GLY A 47 2.91 -10.56 -5.35
C GLY A 47 2.65 -9.05 -5.16
N HIS A 48 3.25 -8.43 -4.15
CA HIS A 48 3.21 -6.98 -3.87
C HIS A 48 4.61 -6.38 -3.68
N GLY A 49 5.68 -7.18 -3.84
CA GLY A 49 7.08 -6.76 -3.73
C GLY A 49 7.71 -6.45 -5.09
N ILE A 50 8.89 -7.02 -5.37
CA ILE A 50 9.72 -6.71 -6.56
C ILE A 50 8.96 -6.92 -7.87
N SER A 51 8.06 -7.91 -7.90
CA SER A 51 7.24 -8.21 -9.09
C SER A 51 6.39 -7.03 -9.58
N ARG A 52 6.17 -6.00 -8.74
CA ARG A 52 5.42 -4.79 -9.08
C ARG A 52 6.25 -3.70 -9.74
N VAL A 53 7.58 -3.74 -9.63
CA VAL A 53 8.45 -2.67 -10.15
C VAL A 53 8.25 -2.44 -11.65
N PRO A 54 8.27 -3.46 -12.54
CA PRO A 54 8.14 -3.23 -13.98
C PRO A 54 6.79 -2.59 -14.34
N ILE A 55 5.71 -3.02 -13.70
CA ILE A 55 4.37 -2.49 -14.01
C ILE A 55 4.16 -1.08 -13.44
N TYR A 56 4.68 -0.77 -12.26
CA TYR A 56 4.64 0.60 -11.72
C TYR A 56 5.45 1.56 -12.59
N ALA A 57 6.66 1.16 -12.98
CA ALA A 57 7.50 1.92 -13.89
C ALA A 57 6.81 2.17 -15.24
N ALA A 58 6.14 1.15 -15.81
CA ALA A 58 5.37 1.30 -17.04
C ALA A 58 4.16 2.24 -16.87
N GLN A 59 3.45 2.16 -15.74
CA GLN A 59 2.31 3.04 -15.45
C GLN A 59 2.72 4.50 -15.29
N ALA A 60 3.86 4.77 -14.64
CA ALA A 60 4.42 6.11 -14.52
C ALA A 60 4.86 6.66 -15.89
N ARG A 61 5.57 5.85 -16.70
CA ARG A 61 5.97 6.26 -18.06
C ARG A 61 4.78 6.58 -18.97
N ALA A 62 3.71 5.80 -18.86
CA ALA A 62 2.49 5.99 -19.65
C ALA A 62 1.58 7.12 -19.11
N GLY A 63 1.92 7.76 -17.99
CA GLY A 63 1.11 8.80 -17.37
C GLY A 63 -0.18 8.29 -16.70
N LYS A 64 -0.32 6.97 -16.53
CA LYS A 64 -1.45 6.40 -15.76
C LYS A 64 -1.33 6.76 -14.29
N VAL A 65 -0.11 6.69 -13.76
CA VAL A 65 0.25 7.18 -12.43
C VAL A 65 1.11 8.41 -12.62
N ASP A 66 0.77 9.52 -11.98
CA ASP A 66 1.65 10.69 -11.95
C ASP A 66 2.76 10.47 -10.91
N GLY A 67 3.93 10.05 -11.38
CA GLY A 67 5.09 9.82 -10.50
C GLY A 67 5.64 11.10 -9.84
N HIS A 68 5.22 12.29 -10.25
CA HIS A 68 5.61 13.58 -9.67
C HIS A 68 4.51 14.23 -8.82
N ALA A 69 3.34 13.60 -8.74
CA ALA A 69 2.24 14.10 -7.92
C ALA A 69 2.66 14.26 -6.46
N THR A 70 2.24 15.38 -5.87
CA THR A 70 2.38 15.65 -4.44
C THR A 70 0.99 15.57 -3.81
N PRO A 71 0.76 14.65 -2.84
CA PRO A 71 -0.53 14.54 -2.19
C PRO A 71 -0.93 15.82 -1.46
N ILE A 72 -2.21 16.19 -1.53
CA ILE A 72 -2.76 17.37 -0.86
C ILE A 72 -3.54 16.92 0.36
N VAL A 73 -3.06 17.28 1.54
CA VAL A 73 -3.71 16.95 2.81
C VAL A 73 -4.62 18.08 3.23
N ARG A 74 -5.88 17.77 3.50
CA ARG A 74 -6.85 18.68 4.11
C ARG A 74 -7.40 18.07 5.39
N GLN A 75 -7.14 18.71 6.52
CA GLN A 75 -7.83 18.38 7.77
C GLN A 75 -9.26 18.91 7.70
N THR A 76 -10.24 18.01 7.77
CA THR A 76 -11.66 18.35 7.58
C THR A 76 -12.41 18.55 8.89
N ARG A 77 -11.93 17.91 9.98
CA ARG A 77 -12.38 18.04 11.37
C ARG A 77 -11.21 17.71 12.30
N PRO A 78 -11.29 17.95 13.63
CA PRO A 78 -10.19 17.67 14.56
C PRO A 78 -9.59 16.27 14.40
N GLY A 79 -10.39 15.22 14.18
CA GLY A 79 -9.92 13.83 14.00
C GLY A 79 -9.93 13.31 12.56
N THR A 80 -10.12 14.13 11.53
CA THR A 80 -10.29 13.61 10.16
C THR A 80 -9.44 14.32 9.11
N LEU A 81 -8.81 13.54 8.24
CA LEU A 81 -8.05 13.98 7.09
C LEU A 81 -8.73 13.52 5.80
N MET A 82 -8.72 14.38 4.79
CA MET A 82 -8.92 13.99 3.39
C MET A 82 -7.63 14.25 2.64
N ILE A 83 -7.08 13.21 2.02
CA ILE A 83 -5.84 13.27 1.27
C ILE A 83 -6.14 12.99 -0.19
N ASP A 84 -5.93 14.00 -1.01
CA ASP A 84 -6.01 13.86 -2.45
C ASP A 84 -4.65 13.43 -2.99
N VAL A 85 -4.56 12.22 -3.53
CA VAL A 85 -3.31 11.62 -4.02
C VAL A 85 -2.93 12.18 -5.41
N ALA A 86 -3.80 12.99 -6.03
CA ALA A 86 -3.55 13.64 -7.31
C ALA A 86 -3.15 12.68 -8.43
N ASN A 87 -3.77 11.49 -8.47
CA ASN A 87 -3.46 10.39 -9.39
C ASN A 87 -2.01 9.87 -9.30
N GLY A 88 -1.32 10.15 -8.20
CA GLY A 88 0.01 9.64 -7.92
C GLY A 88 0.02 8.21 -7.36
N PHE A 89 1.20 7.78 -6.93
CA PHE A 89 1.36 6.58 -6.12
C PHE A 89 0.70 6.76 -4.75
N ALA A 90 0.09 5.70 -4.22
CA ALA A 90 -0.58 5.75 -2.92
C ALA A 90 0.38 5.92 -1.74
N PHE A 91 1.61 5.39 -1.84
CA PHE A 91 2.54 5.27 -0.72
C PHE A 91 2.92 6.62 -0.09
N PRO A 92 3.28 7.68 -0.85
CA PRO A 92 3.55 9.00 -0.25
C PRO A 92 2.33 9.58 0.51
N ALA A 93 1.11 9.35 0.01
CA ALA A 93 -0.09 9.81 0.69
C ALA A 93 -0.37 9.02 1.97
N ILE A 94 -0.06 7.73 1.98
CA ILE A 94 -0.19 6.88 3.17
C ILE A 94 0.89 7.24 4.20
N ASP A 95 2.11 7.55 3.78
CA ASP A 95 3.17 8.04 4.68
C ASP A 95 2.70 9.29 5.45
N LEU A 96 2.09 10.25 4.75
CA LEU A 96 1.49 11.44 5.37
C LEU A 96 0.35 11.09 6.34
N ALA A 97 -0.49 10.11 6.01
CA ALA A 97 -1.56 9.66 6.90
C ALA A 97 -0.98 9.02 8.18
N VAL A 98 -0.01 8.12 8.03
CA VAL A 98 0.63 7.42 9.15
C VAL A 98 1.38 8.39 10.06
N GLU A 99 2.00 9.43 9.51
CA GLU A 99 2.65 10.48 10.30
C GLU A 99 1.65 11.31 11.12
N ARG A 100 0.48 11.63 10.56
CA ARG A 100 -0.46 12.60 11.14
C ARG A 100 -1.51 11.98 12.05
N LEU A 101 -1.97 10.79 11.73
CA LEU A 101 -3.05 10.12 12.47
C LEU A 101 -2.75 9.93 13.97
N PRO A 102 -1.52 9.60 14.41
CA PRO A 102 -1.25 9.42 15.84
C PRO A 102 -1.52 10.67 16.68
N THR A 103 -1.06 11.84 16.22
CA THR A 103 -1.30 13.10 16.92
C THR A 103 -2.79 13.44 16.98
N LEU A 104 -3.52 13.22 15.88
CA LEU A 104 -4.96 13.47 15.86
C LEU A 104 -5.72 12.50 16.78
N ALA A 105 -5.39 11.21 16.72
CA ALA A 105 -6.03 10.18 17.55
C ALA A 105 -5.76 10.44 19.05
N ALA A 106 -4.56 10.86 19.43
CA ALA A 106 -4.26 11.24 20.80
C ALA A 106 -5.12 12.42 21.29
N ALA A 107 -5.42 13.39 20.43
CA ALA A 107 -6.22 14.56 20.76
C ALA A 107 -7.74 14.28 20.76
N THR A 108 -8.22 13.37 19.92
CA THR A 108 -9.67 13.16 19.69
C THR A 108 -10.18 11.78 20.07
N GLY A 109 -9.33 10.89 20.58
CA GLY A 109 -9.62 9.49 20.88
C GLY A 109 -9.63 8.58 19.64
N ILE A 110 -10.18 9.07 18.52
CA ILE A 110 -10.18 8.39 17.21
C ILE A 110 -9.83 9.37 16.10
N ALA A 111 -9.05 8.90 15.11
CA ALA A 111 -8.79 9.65 13.90
C ALA A 111 -8.91 8.78 12.64
N ALA A 112 -9.22 9.40 11.50
CA ALA A 112 -9.36 8.72 10.22
C ALA A 112 -8.82 9.56 9.04
N ALA A 113 -8.26 8.90 8.04
CA ALA A 113 -7.82 9.53 6.79
C ALA A 113 -8.51 8.88 5.59
N GLY A 114 -9.21 9.67 4.78
CA GLY A 114 -9.74 9.25 3.49
C GLY A 114 -8.80 9.61 2.36
N LEU A 115 -8.38 8.65 1.56
CA LEU A 115 -7.50 8.86 0.40
C LEU A 115 -8.32 8.75 -0.90
N VAL A 116 -8.20 9.75 -1.78
CA VAL A 116 -8.94 9.80 -3.06
C VAL A 116 -8.00 10.02 -4.25
N ARG A 117 -8.45 9.65 -5.46
CA ARG A 117 -7.67 9.73 -6.70
C ARG A 117 -6.30 9.04 -6.57
N SER A 118 -6.30 7.86 -5.97
CA SER A 118 -5.12 7.05 -5.65
C SER A 118 -4.98 5.84 -6.57
N HIS A 119 -3.86 5.14 -6.45
CA HIS A 119 -3.53 3.92 -7.16
C HIS A 119 -3.30 2.75 -6.19
N HIS A 120 -2.76 1.64 -6.71
CA HIS A 120 -2.46 0.45 -5.92
C HIS A 120 -1.53 0.78 -4.73
N PHE A 121 -1.83 0.18 -3.59
CA PHE A 121 -1.28 0.56 -2.28
C PHE A 121 -0.60 -0.61 -1.55
N GLY A 122 -0.28 -1.69 -2.26
CA GLY A 122 0.60 -2.75 -1.75
C GLY A 122 -0.03 -3.61 -0.66
N VAL A 123 0.80 -4.05 0.29
CA VAL A 123 0.40 -4.86 1.45
C VAL A 123 -0.27 -3.94 2.47
N VAL A 124 -1.55 -4.13 2.73
CA VAL A 124 -2.34 -3.20 3.55
C VAL A 124 -1.99 -3.34 5.02
N GLY A 125 -1.66 -4.56 5.44
CA GLY A 125 -1.21 -4.88 6.80
C GLY A 125 -0.04 -4.00 7.26
N ARG A 126 0.91 -3.69 6.37
CA ARG A 126 2.06 -2.82 6.71
C ARG A 126 1.67 -1.40 7.07
N HIS A 127 0.60 -0.86 6.48
CA HIS A 127 0.16 0.50 6.78
C HIS A 127 -0.47 0.59 8.16
N VAL A 128 -1.29 -0.40 8.53
CA VAL A 128 -1.91 -0.47 9.86
C VAL A 128 -0.93 -0.89 10.93
N GLU A 129 0.05 -1.74 10.61
CA GLU A 129 1.12 -2.14 11.53
C GLU A 129 1.94 -0.93 12.00
N ARG A 130 2.32 -0.02 11.11
CA ARG A 130 3.04 1.21 11.47
C ARG A 130 2.29 2.08 12.48
N LEU A 131 0.96 2.06 12.47
CA LEU A 131 0.14 2.75 13.46
C LEU A 131 0.11 1.97 14.79
N ALA A 132 0.11 0.64 14.74
CA ALA A 132 0.19 -0.21 15.92
C ALA A 132 1.55 -0.17 16.61
N GLU A 133 2.65 0.00 15.86
CA GLU A 133 3.99 0.22 16.41
C GLU A 133 4.07 1.47 17.30
N VAL A 134 3.24 2.48 17.04
CA VAL A 134 3.12 3.70 17.87
C VAL A 134 1.98 3.64 18.88
N GLY A 135 1.46 2.43 19.15
CA GLY A 135 0.50 2.18 20.23
C GLY A 135 -0.97 2.36 19.87
N LEU A 136 -1.33 2.41 18.58
CA LEU A 136 -2.72 2.60 18.14
C LEU A 136 -3.34 1.29 17.63
N VAL A 137 -4.63 1.09 17.90
CA VAL A 137 -5.42 0.12 17.13
C VAL A 137 -5.77 0.75 15.78
N ALA A 138 -5.54 0.03 14.69
CA ALA A 138 -5.72 0.54 13.33
C ALA A 138 -6.55 -0.39 12.45
N LEU A 139 -7.36 0.22 11.59
CA LEU A 139 -8.15 -0.43 10.55
C LEU A 139 -7.87 0.24 9.21
N ALA A 140 -7.77 -0.55 8.15
CA ALA A 140 -7.66 -0.05 6.79
C ALA A 140 -8.59 -0.81 5.85
N PHE A 141 -9.18 -0.05 4.95
CA PHE A 141 -10.09 -0.53 3.93
C PHE A 141 -9.64 0.03 2.58
N GLY A 142 -9.79 -0.76 1.52
CA GLY A 142 -9.60 -0.26 0.17
C GLY A 142 -10.46 -0.99 -0.84
N ASN A 143 -10.55 -0.40 -2.03
CA ASN A 143 -11.23 -0.98 -3.17
C ASN A 143 -10.24 -1.31 -4.29
N THR A 144 -10.63 -2.24 -5.16
CA THR A 144 -9.84 -2.61 -6.34
C THR A 144 -10.75 -2.73 -7.57
N PRO A 145 -10.20 -2.80 -8.80
CA PRO A 145 -11.00 -3.04 -9.99
C PRO A 145 -11.86 -4.31 -9.89
N LYS A 146 -13.01 -4.32 -10.57
CA LYS A 146 -13.97 -5.43 -10.56
C LYS A 146 -13.31 -6.79 -10.77
N ALA A 147 -13.57 -7.72 -9.86
CA ALA A 147 -13.02 -9.08 -9.84
C ALA A 147 -13.99 -10.12 -9.24
N ILE A 148 -14.87 -9.72 -8.32
CA ILE A 148 -15.78 -10.62 -7.60
C ILE A 148 -17.22 -10.34 -8.03
N ALA A 149 -17.99 -11.40 -8.32
CA ALA A 149 -19.44 -11.29 -8.52
C ALA A 149 -20.16 -11.27 -7.15
N PRO A 150 -21.23 -10.47 -6.98
CA PRO A 150 -22.06 -10.53 -5.78
C PRO A 150 -22.68 -11.93 -5.64
N TRP A 151 -23.07 -12.30 -4.42
CA TRP A 151 -23.76 -13.58 -4.19
C TRP A 151 -25.01 -13.68 -5.08
N GLY A 152 -25.19 -14.82 -5.74
CA GLY A 152 -26.24 -15.04 -6.75
C GLY A 152 -25.97 -14.42 -8.13
N GLY A 153 -24.90 -13.64 -8.28
CA GLY A 153 -24.49 -13.02 -9.54
C GLY A 153 -23.49 -13.84 -10.34
N LYS A 154 -23.39 -13.54 -11.65
CA LYS A 154 -22.40 -14.15 -12.58
C LYS A 154 -21.42 -13.14 -13.18
N ARG A 155 -21.57 -11.85 -12.86
CA ARG A 155 -20.76 -10.75 -13.43
C ARG A 155 -19.94 -10.08 -12.33
N ALA A 156 -18.65 -9.87 -12.59
CA ALA A 156 -17.77 -9.16 -11.67
C ALA A 156 -18.24 -7.71 -11.43
N LEU A 157 -18.40 -7.35 -10.16
CA LEU A 157 -18.81 -6.03 -9.70
C LEU A 157 -17.84 -5.49 -8.63
N PHE A 158 -17.59 -6.26 -7.57
CA PHE A 158 -16.73 -5.84 -6.47
C PHE A 158 -15.25 -6.08 -6.79
N GLY A 159 -14.37 -5.28 -6.20
CA GLY A 159 -12.95 -5.61 -6.12
C GLY A 159 -12.68 -6.75 -5.15
N THR A 160 -11.43 -7.21 -5.13
CA THR A 160 -10.88 -8.02 -4.02
C THR A 160 -10.78 -7.24 -2.71
N SER A 161 -10.94 -5.90 -2.78
CA SER A 161 -11.14 -4.92 -1.71
C SER A 161 -10.61 -5.38 -0.35
N PRO A 162 -9.32 -5.14 -0.04
CA PRO A 162 -8.71 -5.67 1.17
C PRO A 162 -9.22 -4.98 2.43
N LEU A 163 -9.16 -5.73 3.53
CA LEU A 163 -9.36 -5.28 4.90
C LEU A 163 -8.13 -5.67 5.72
N ALA A 164 -7.57 -4.69 6.43
CA ALA A 164 -6.49 -4.94 7.36
C ALA A 164 -6.79 -4.36 8.74
N PHE A 165 -6.24 -5.02 9.75
CA PHE A 165 -6.34 -4.66 11.15
C PHE A 165 -4.98 -4.83 11.82
N ALA A 166 -4.63 -3.92 12.72
CA ALA A 166 -3.51 -4.12 13.61
C ALA A 166 -3.81 -3.61 15.03
N ALA A 167 -3.21 -4.28 16.02
CA ALA A 167 -3.27 -3.89 17.41
C ALA A 167 -1.90 -4.04 18.10
N PRO A 168 -1.52 -3.10 18.98
CA PRO A 168 -0.28 -3.18 19.73
C PRO A 168 -0.31 -4.35 20.71
N GLN A 169 0.87 -4.94 20.95
CA GLN A 169 1.08 -5.95 21.98
C GLN A 169 2.14 -5.47 22.98
N ARG A 170 2.01 -5.83 24.25
CA ARG A 170 3.05 -5.54 25.25
C ARG A 170 4.24 -6.47 25.01
N ASN A 171 5.43 -5.90 24.81
CA ASN A 171 6.70 -6.63 24.65
C ASN A 171 6.72 -7.64 23.49
N ALA A 172 5.91 -7.42 22.45
CA ALA A 172 5.88 -8.26 21.26
C ALA A 172 5.54 -7.40 20.03
N PRO A 173 5.87 -7.85 18.81
CA PRO A 173 5.42 -7.20 17.58
C PRO A 173 3.89 -7.05 17.55
N PRO A 174 3.33 -6.06 16.84
CA PRO A 174 1.88 -5.91 16.71
C PRO A 174 1.20 -7.18 16.17
N LEU A 175 -0.03 -7.42 16.63
CA LEU A 175 -0.92 -8.38 15.95
C LEU A 175 -1.38 -7.74 14.65
N VAL A 176 -1.16 -8.39 13.51
CA VAL A 176 -1.57 -7.88 12.19
C VAL A 176 -2.41 -8.91 11.46
N VAL A 177 -3.54 -8.46 10.93
CA VAL A 177 -4.42 -9.21 10.03
C VAL A 177 -4.48 -8.44 8.71
N ASP A 178 -4.14 -9.09 7.60
CA ASP A 178 -4.25 -8.54 6.25
C ASP A 178 -4.91 -9.56 5.33
N MET A 179 -6.09 -9.23 4.80
CA MET A 179 -6.86 -10.16 3.97
C MET A 179 -7.55 -9.47 2.79
N ALA A 180 -7.65 -10.21 1.69
CA ALA A 180 -8.57 -9.88 0.61
C ALA A 180 -9.97 -10.47 0.92
N LEU A 181 -11.03 -9.80 0.47
CA LEU A 181 -12.41 -10.30 0.62
C LEU A 181 -12.77 -11.41 -0.39
N SER A 182 -11.89 -11.70 -1.35
CA SER A 182 -12.01 -12.87 -2.23
C SER A 182 -11.60 -14.17 -1.51
N GLN A 183 -12.30 -15.28 -1.75
CA GLN A 183 -11.91 -16.61 -1.26
C GLN A 183 -10.46 -16.98 -1.58
N VAL A 184 -9.94 -16.54 -2.74
CA VAL A 184 -8.55 -16.73 -3.13
C VAL A 184 -8.03 -15.43 -3.71
N ALA A 185 -6.83 -15.01 -3.28
CA ALA A 185 -6.15 -13.87 -3.87
C ALA A 185 -5.94 -14.09 -5.38
N ARG A 186 -6.34 -13.12 -6.22
CA ARG A 186 -6.21 -13.19 -7.69
C ARG A 186 -4.80 -13.57 -8.17
N GLY A 187 -3.76 -13.19 -7.43
CA GLY A 187 -2.38 -13.57 -7.71
C GLY A 187 -2.17 -15.09 -7.72
N LYS A 188 -2.77 -15.84 -6.78
CA LYS A 188 -2.67 -17.30 -6.73
C LYS A 188 -3.30 -17.97 -7.95
N ILE A 189 -4.38 -17.39 -8.50
CA ILE A 189 -5.02 -17.88 -9.73
C ILE A 189 -4.12 -17.64 -10.95
N LEU A 190 -3.48 -16.47 -11.04
CA LEU A 190 -2.54 -16.16 -12.14
C LEU A 190 -1.30 -17.05 -12.11
N THR A 191 -0.79 -17.39 -10.92
CA THR A 191 0.35 -18.30 -10.75
C THR A 191 0.00 -19.76 -11.01
N ALA A 192 -1.25 -20.19 -10.75
CA ALA A 192 -1.69 -21.56 -11.01
C ALA A 192 -1.99 -21.86 -12.49
N GLY A 193 -2.08 -20.83 -13.34
CA GLY A 193 -2.27 -20.97 -14.79
C GLY A 193 -0.97 -20.90 -15.61
N GLN A 194 0.18 -20.90 -14.95
CA GLN A 194 1.53 -20.99 -15.55
C GLN A 194 2.12 -22.37 -15.26
#